data_AF-A0A0E0BGM0-F1
#
_entry.id   AF-A0A0E0BGM0-F1
#
_cell.length_a   1.000
_cell.length_b   1.000
_cell.length_c   1.000
_cell.angle_alpha   90.00
_cell.angle_beta   90.00
_cell.angle_gamma   90.00
#
_symmetry.space_group_name_H-M   'P 1'
#
loop_
_entity.id
_entity.type
_entity.pdbx_description
1 polymer ?
#
loop_
_entity_poly.entity_id
_entity_poly.type
_entity_poly.pdbx_seq_one_letter_code
_entity_poly.pdbx_strand_id
1 'polypeptide(L)'
;MTYLAKSCTRSCMINNVVKVEHCERVHIIAASKRICIANCRECIFYLGVNHQPLVLGDNHNLQVAPFNTCYPQLRDHLMQVGVDPSVNKWDQPFVLGVVDPHDSLSHPAGVSDVKAESATCLDPDLFTNFLIPSWFGDETQEPTNCNPFPLPETYGTFQSKKIYSHSALEDIQKTIRELQLDENRKRDLATALHAQFKDWLYASGNIRQQYCLQGD
;
A
#
# COMPACT_ATOMS: atom_id res chain seq x y z
N MET A 1 -9.36 17.59 0.69
CA MET A 1 -8.08 17.39 -0.05
C MET A 1 -7.27 16.39 0.76
N THR A 2 -7.03 15.16 0.26
CA THR A 2 -6.18 14.21 0.98
C THR A 2 -5.27 13.48 0.00
N TYR A 3 -4.02 13.91 0.01
CA TYR A 3 -2.86 13.23 -0.53
C TYR A 3 -2.13 12.59 0.67
N LEU A 4 -1.64 11.37 0.53
CA LEU A 4 -0.49 10.95 1.32
C LEU A 4 0.63 10.52 0.37
N ALA A 5 1.30 11.53 -0.19
CA ALA A 5 2.56 11.37 -0.89
C ALA A 5 3.68 11.43 0.15
N LYS A 6 4.37 10.31 0.37
CA LYS A 6 5.74 10.36 0.87
C LYS A 6 6.66 10.35 -0.36
N SER A 7 7.23 11.51 -0.67
CA SER A 7 8.34 11.74 -1.61
C SER A 7 8.04 11.87 -3.13
N CYS A 8 6.99 12.61 -3.54
CA CYS A 8 6.75 12.86 -4.98
C CYS A 8 7.05 14.33 -5.37
N THR A 9 7.89 14.52 -6.40
CA THR A 9 8.51 15.82 -6.74
C THR A 9 7.57 16.76 -7.51
N ARG A 10 6.53 16.26 -8.18
CA ARG A 10 5.48 17.06 -8.85
C ARG A 10 4.13 16.36 -8.85
N SER A 11 3.13 16.97 -8.22
CA SER A 11 1.71 16.59 -8.30
C SER A 11 0.89 17.81 -8.72
N CYS A 12 0.08 17.69 -9.77
CA CYS A 12 -0.84 18.74 -10.23
C CYS A 12 -2.25 18.16 -10.30
N MET A 13 -3.24 18.90 -9.77
CA MET A 13 -4.66 18.55 -9.84
C MET A 13 -5.34 19.43 -10.88
N ILE A 14 -5.89 18.82 -11.93
CA ILE A 14 -6.74 19.49 -12.92
C ILE A 14 -7.98 18.63 -13.09
N ASN A 15 -9.19 19.19 -12.90
CA ASN A 15 -10.46 18.53 -13.22
C ASN A 15 -10.66 17.13 -12.60
N ASN A 16 -10.34 16.93 -11.31
CA ASN A 16 -10.44 15.64 -10.60
C ASN A 16 -9.55 14.52 -11.17
N VAL A 17 -8.50 14.90 -11.91
CA VAL A 17 -7.43 14.01 -12.36
C VAL A 17 -6.22 14.17 -11.45
N VAL A 18 -5.66 13.05 -11.02
CA VAL A 18 -4.39 13.01 -10.30
C VAL A 18 -3.27 12.66 -11.29
N LYS A 19 -2.23 13.49 -11.38
CA LYS A 19 -1.04 13.19 -12.18
C LYS A 19 0.16 12.96 -11.27
N VAL A 20 0.85 11.83 -11.46
CA VAL A 20 2.06 11.44 -10.75
C VAL A 20 3.18 11.30 -11.77
N GLU A 21 4.27 12.06 -11.60
CA GLU A 21 5.38 12.04 -12.55
C GLU A 21 6.74 12.00 -11.85
N HIS A 22 7.69 11.24 -12.43
CA HIS A 22 9.10 11.23 -12.00
C HIS A 22 9.29 10.87 -10.52
N CYS A 23 8.52 9.89 -10.03
CA CYS A 23 8.60 9.44 -8.65
C CYS A 23 9.30 8.06 -8.60
N GLU A 24 10.21 7.89 -7.63
CA GLU A 24 11.08 6.71 -7.51
C GLU A 24 11.04 6.20 -6.07
N ARG A 25 10.81 4.89 -5.88
CA ARG A 25 10.78 4.22 -4.56
C ARG A 25 9.81 4.87 -3.57
N VAL A 26 8.58 5.11 -4.04
CA VAL A 26 7.52 5.73 -3.23
C VAL A 26 6.25 4.91 -3.19
N HIS A 27 5.54 5.02 -2.07
CA HIS A 27 4.19 4.51 -1.92
C HIS A 27 3.21 5.69 -2.02
N ILE A 28 2.22 5.57 -2.89
CA ILE A 28 1.25 6.62 -3.17
C ILE A 28 -0.14 6.08 -2.88
N ILE A 29 -0.86 6.76 -1.99
CA ILE A 29 -2.26 6.45 -1.68
C ILE A 29 -3.11 7.59 -2.25
N ALA A 30 -3.99 7.26 -3.20
CA ALA A 30 -4.79 8.26 -3.91
C ALA A 30 -6.21 7.78 -4.21
N ALA A 31 -7.18 8.66 -3.92
CA ALA A 31 -8.57 8.50 -4.34
C ALA A 31 -8.95 9.62 -5.32
N SER A 32 -9.41 9.27 -6.52
CA SER A 32 -9.71 10.25 -7.58
C SER A 32 -10.60 9.64 -8.66
N LYS A 33 -11.18 10.45 -9.56
CA LYS A 33 -11.93 9.90 -10.70
C LYS A 33 -10.99 9.22 -11.70
N ARG A 34 -9.86 9.86 -11.97
CA ARG A 34 -8.86 9.45 -12.97
C ARG A 34 -7.47 9.69 -12.43
N ILE A 35 -6.55 8.79 -12.74
CA ILE A 35 -5.13 8.95 -12.41
C ILE A 35 -4.27 8.72 -13.66
N CYS A 36 -3.23 9.53 -13.81
CA CYS A 36 -2.18 9.38 -14.80
C CYS A 36 -0.84 9.19 -14.09
N ILE A 37 -0.14 8.11 -14.39
CA ILE A 37 1.16 7.75 -13.85
C ILE A 37 2.15 7.84 -15.00
N ALA A 38 3.25 8.58 -14.82
CA ALA A 38 4.27 8.69 -15.83
C ALA A 38 5.69 8.68 -15.26
N ASN A 39 6.61 8.05 -15.99
CA ASN A 39 8.04 8.06 -15.67
C ASN A 39 8.36 7.68 -14.21
N CYS A 40 7.63 6.69 -13.65
CA CYS A 40 7.79 6.25 -12.26
C CYS A 40 8.55 4.92 -12.17
N ARG A 41 9.31 4.73 -11.08
CA ARG A 41 10.16 3.54 -10.90
C ARG A 41 10.07 2.97 -9.49
N GLU A 42 9.89 1.65 -9.38
CA GLU A 42 9.80 0.95 -8.09
C GLU A 42 8.75 1.59 -7.15
N CYS A 43 7.60 1.98 -7.70
CA CYS A 43 6.52 2.63 -6.94
C CYS A 43 5.34 1.68 -6.70
N ILE A 44 4.68 1.86 -5.54
CA ILE A 44 3.44 1.15 -5.19
C ILE A 44 2.30 2.15 -5.12
N PHE A 45 1.21 1.88 -5.82
CA PHE A 45 0.03 2.74 -5.91
C PHE A 45 -1.18 2.06 -5.27
N TYR A 46 -1.67 2.61 -4.16
CA TYR A 46 -2.93 2.20 -3.51
C TYR A 46 -4.06 3.12 -4.00
N LEU A 47 -4.93 2.58 -4.86
CA LEU A 47 -5.84 3.38 -5.69
C LEU A 47 -7.31 3.13 -5.36
N GLY A 48 -8.03 4.24 -5.21
CA GLY A 48 -9.49 4.30 -5.22
C GLY A 48 -9.94 5.12 -6.43
N VAL A 49 -10.08 4.48 -7.59
CA VAL A 49 -10.33 5.17 -8.88
C VAL A 49 -11.54 4.65 -9.62
N ASN A 50 -12.36 5.55 -10.16
CA ASN A 50 -13.58 5.14 -10.90
C ASN A 50 -13.29 4.75 -12.35
N HIS A 51 -12.17 5.23 -12.91
CA HIS A 51 -11.68 4.88 -14.24
C HIS A 51 -10.32 4.18 -14.14
N GLN A 52 -10.02 3.37 -15.16
CA GLN A 52 -8.73 2.69 -15.30
C GLN A 52 -7.55 3.68 -15.18
N PRO A 53 -6.51 3.37 -14.37
CA PRO A 53 -5.28 4.13 -14.32
C PRO A 53 -4.62 4.23 -15.70
N LEU A 54 -4.15 5.42 -16.07
CA LEU A 54 -3.37 5.60 -17.30
C LEU A 54 -1.88 5.56 -16.96
N VAL A 55 -1.12 4.66 -17.58
CA VAL A 55 0.33 4.54 -17.40
C VAL A 55 1.01 5.00 -18.70
N LEU A 56 1.83 6.04 -18.61
CA LEU A 56 2.42 6.75 -19.75
C LEU A 56 3.94 6.82 -19.60
N GLY A 57 4.69 6.80 -20.70
CA GLY A 57 6.15 7.00 -20.64
C GLY A 57 6.92 5.78 -20.11
N ASP A 58 8.13 6.02 -19.61
CA ASP A 58 9.07 4.97 -19.17
C ASP A 58 8.85 4.61 -17.69
N ASN A 59 8.07 3.55 -17.45
CA ASN A 59 7.78 3.07 -16.10
C ASN A 59 8.41 1.71 -15.86
N HIS A 60 8.96 1.49 -14.67
CA HIS A 60 9.62 0.23 -14.33
C HIS A 60 9.20 -0.27 -12.95
N ASN A 61 8.91 -1.57 -12.85
CA ASN A 61 8.56 -2.24 -11.59
C ASN A 61 7.45 -1.51 -10.79
N LEU A 62 6.37 -1.14 -11.48
CA LEU A 62 5.22 -0.52 -10.82
C LEU A 62 4.28 -1.57 -10.25
N GLN A 63 3.76 -1.29 -9.05
CA GLN A 63 2.73 -2.10 -8.42
C GLN A 63 1.46 -1.29 -8.16
N VAL A 64 0.30 -1.92 -8.36
CA VAL A 64 -1.02 -1.36 -8.06
C VAL A 64 -1.74 -2.23 -7.03
N ALA A 65 -2.48 -1.59 -6.14
CA ALA A 65 -3.25 -2.23 -5.08
C ALA A 65 -4.56 -1.48 -4.86
N PRO A 66 -5.57 -2.13 -4.25
CA PRO A 66 -6.75 -1.43 -3.77
C PRO A 66 -6.39 -0.30 -2.80
N PHE A 67 -7.23 0.73 -2.73
CA PHE A 67 -7.12 1.77 -1.71
C PHE A 67 -7.07 1.13 -0.31
N ASN A 68 -6.12 1.52 0.53
CA ASN A 68 -5.82 0.83 1.78
C ASN A 68 -5.90 1.73 3.02
N THR A 69 -6.55 2.89 2.95
CA THR A 69 -6.64 3.82 4.09
C THR A 69 -8.09 4.19 4.38
N CYS A 70 -8.39 4.47 5.65
CA CYS A 70 -9.66 5.07 6.03
C CYS A 70 -9.44 6.12 7.13
N TYR A 71 -10.17 7.23 7.06
CA TYR A 71 -10.20 8.28 8.08
C TYR A 71 -11.61 8.89 8.12
N PRO A 72 -12.03 9.50 9.25
CA PRO A 72 -13.42 9.91 9.47
C PRO A 72 -14.02 10.78 8.35
N GLN A 73 -13.24 11.76 7.86
CA GLN A 73 -13.67 12.70 6.82
C GLN A 73 -13.55 12.17 5.38
N LEU A 74 -13.15 10.91 5.20
CA LEU A 74 -12.89 10.35 3.86
C LEU A 74 -14.13 10.40 2.98
N ARG A 75 -15.29 10.04 3.53
CA ARG A 75 -16.54 9.98 2.76
C ARG A 75 -16.95 11.36 2.24
N ASP A 76 -16.81 12.40 3.04
CA ASP A 76 -17.10 13.78 2.64
C ASP A 76 -16.12 14.27 1.57
N HIS A 77 -14.83 13.93 1.72
CA HIS A 77 -13.82 14.25 0.70
C HIS A 77 -14.09 13.53 -0.63
N LEU A 78 -14.53 12.27 -0.60
CA LEU A 78 -14.92 11.55 -1.82
C LEU A 78 -16.11 12.20 -2.51
N MET A 79 -17.14 12.58 -1.75
CA MET A 79 -18.33 13.28 -2.27
C MET A 79 -17.97 14.64 -2.88
N GLN A 80 -17.10 15.42 -2.24
CA GLN A 80 -16.66 16.72 -2.75
C GLN A 80 -15.91 16.61 -4.09
N VAL A 81 -15.11 15.54 -4.28
CA VAL A 81 -14.39 15.25 -5.53
C VAL A 81 -15.27 14.50 -6.55
N GLY A 82 -16.45 14.05 -6.10
CA GLY A 82 -17.41 13.27 -6.88
C GLY A 82 -16.92 11.85 -7.19
N VAL A 83 -16.02 11.30 -6.37
CA VAL A 83 -15.55 9.91 -6.52
C VAL A 83 -16.63 8.98 -5.99
N ASP A 84 -17.04 8.02 -6.81
CA ASP A 84 -18.00 7.00 -6.38
C ASP A 84 -17.28 5.90 -5.58
N PRO A 85 -17.58 5.71 -4.29
CA PRO A 85 -16.92 4.68 -3.49
C PRO A 85 -17.26 3.26 -3.96
N SER A 86 -18.38 3.04 -4.64
CA SER A 86 -18.81 1.71 -5.09
C SER A 86 -18.04 1.21 -6.31
N VAL A 87 -17.33 2.09 -7.02
CA VAL A 87 -16.61 1.77 -8.26
C VAL A 87 -15.11 1.92 -8.05
N ASN A 88 -14.37 0.82 -8.12
CA ASN A 88 -12.90 0.84 -8.04
C ASN A 88 -12.25 0.02 -9.17
N LYS A 89 -11.60 0.69 -10.13
CA LYS A 89 -10.96 0.11 -11.33
C LYS A 89 -9.43 0.15 -11.28
N TRP A 90 -8.87 0.00 -10.08
CA TRP A 90 -7.43 0.06 -9.82
C TRP A 90 -6.61 -1.05 -10.51
N ASP A 91 -7.24 -2.20 -10.76
CA ASP A 91 -6.65 -3.46 -11.26
C ASP A 91 -6.50 -3.52 -12.78
N GLN A 92 -6.98 -2.50 -13.49
CA GLN A 92 -6.98 -2.44 -14.95
C GLN A 92 -6.13 -1.26 -15.46
N PRO A 93 -4.82 -1.21 -15.17
CA PRO A 93 -3.98 -0.14 -15.69
C PRO A 93 -3.89 -0.22 -17.22
N PHE A 94 -4.14 0.91 -17.87
CA PHE A 94 -4.04 1.04 -19.32
C PHE A 94 -2.73 1.74 -19.67
N VAL A 95 -1.83 0.99 -20.32
CA VAL A 95 -0.52 1.48 -20.72
C VAL A 95 -0.62 2.13 -22.11
N LEU A 96 -0.33 3.43 -22.19
CA LEU A 96 -0.13 4.11 -23.47
C LEU A 96 1.37 4.00 -23.78
N GLY A 97 1.72 3.12 -24.71
CA GLY A 97 3.10 2.86 -25.09
C GLY A 97 3.83 4.13 -25.54
N VAL A 98 5.15 4.16 -25.30
CA VAL A 98 6.03 5.15 -25.92
C VAL A 98 6.08 4.80 -27.40
N VAL A 99 5.35 5.56 -28.23
CA VAL A 99 5.63 5.57 -29.67
C VAL A 99 6.95 6.29 -29.82
N ASP A 100 8.02 5.55 -30.10
CA ASP A 100 9.29 6.16 -30.51
C ASP A 100 9.04 6.94 -31.81
N PRO A 101 9.13 8.27 -31.83
CA PRO A 101 8.93 9.05 -33.05
C PRO A 101 10.01 8.76 -34.12
N HIS A 102 11.12 8.14 -33.74
CA HIS A 102 12.19 7.73 -34.64
C HIS A 102 12.03 6.33 -35.23
N ASP A 103 11.01 5.57 -34.85
CA ASP A 103 10.76 4.24 -35.44
C ASP A 103 9.96 4.32 -36.75
N SER A 104 10.30 5.29 -37.59
CA SER A 104 9.65 5.47 -38.89
C SER A 104 10.18 4.53 -39.97
N LEU A 105 11.32 3.83 -39.80
CA LEU A 105 11.83 2.86 -40.78
C LEU A 105 12.84 1.88 -40.15
N SER A 106 12.38 0.79 -39.54
CA SER A 106 13.26 -0.26 -39.03
C SER A 106 12.87 -1.64 -39.60
N HIS A 107 13.86 -2.26 -40.24
CA HIS A 107 13.80 -3.48 -41.05
C HIS A 107 13.10 -4.71 -40.41
N PRO A 108 12.64 -5.68 -41.23
CA PRO A 108 11.95 -6.91 -40.79
C PRO A 108 12.82 -7.94 -40.04
N ALA A 109 13.94 -7.52 -39.44
CA ALA A 109 14.85 -8.40 -38.72
C ALA A 109 14.84 -8.05 -37.22
N GLY A 110 14.02 -8.76 -36.46
CA GLY A 110 14.15 -8.90 -35.00
C GLY A 110 13.65 -7.71 -34.19
N VAL A 111 12.34 -7.49 -34.18
CA VAL A 111 11.70 -6.64 -33.16
C VAL A 111 11.72 -7.46 -31.85
N SER A 112 12.67 -7.18 -30.98
CA SER A 112 12.50 -7.50 -29.56
C SER A 112 11.40 -6.58 -29.08
N ASP A 113 10.18 -7.11 -28.98
CA ASP A 113 9.04 -6.44 -28.36
C ASP A 113 9.49 -5.78 -27.06
N VAL A 114 9.74 -4.46 -27.07
CA VAL A 114 9.88 -3.66 -25.86
C VAL A 114 8.45 -3.52 -25.33
N LYS A 115 7.95 -4.62 -24.76
CA LYS A 115 6.67 -4.69 -24.09
C LYS A 115 6.72 -3.66 -22.98
N ALA A 116 6.00 -2.55 -23.16
CA ALA A 116 5.84 -1.58 -22.10
C ALA A 116 5.41 -2.34 -20.83
N GLU A 117 6.25 -2.34 -19.81
CA GLU A 117 5.99 -3.08 -18.59
C GLU A 117 4.74 -2.51 -17.94
N SER A 118 3.64 -3.26 -18.01
CA SER A 118 2.42 -2.90 -17.31
C SER A 118 2.64 -3.01 -15.81
N ALA A 119 1.98 -2.14 -15.05
CA ALA A 119 1.96 -2.26 -13.60
C ALA A 119 1.38 -3.62 -13.19
N THR A 120 2.00 -4.23 -12.18
CA THR A 120 1.59 -5.53 -11.61
C THR A 120 0.76 -5.33 -10.36
N CYS A 121 -0.08 -6.30 -9.99
CA CYS A 121 -0.82 -6.20 -8.72
C CYS A 121 0.12 -6.48 -7.54
N LEU A 122 -0.05 -5.72 -6.45
CA LEU A 122 0.63 -6.01 -5.18
C LEU A 122 0.22 -7.38 -4.66
N ASP A 123 1.16 -8.14 -4.10
CA ASP A 123 0.85 -9.40 -3.44
C ASP A 123 -0.13 -9.16 -2.26
N PRO A 124 -1.27 -9.87 -2.20
CA PRO A 124 -2.19 -9.78 -1.08
C PRO A 124 -1.56 -10.00 0.31
N ASP A 125 -0.50 -10.81 0.43
CA ASP A 125 0.22 -11.03 1.70
C ASP A 125 0.94 -9.75 2.19
N LEU A 126 1.35 -8.89 1.26
CA LEU A 126 2.00 -7.60 1.54
C LEU A 126 0.99 -6.46 1.76
N PHE A 127 -0.29 -6.71 1.48
CA PHE A 127 -1.33 -5.71 1.65
C PHE A 127 -1.60 -5.43 3.14
N THR A 128 -1.52 -4.16 3.53
CA THR A 128 -1.85 -3.73 4.88
C THR A 128 -2.54 -2.39 4.84
N ASN A 129 -3.53 -2.19 5.72
CA ASN A 129 -4.19 -0.90 5.82
C ASN A 129 -3.21 0.13 6.39
N PHE A 130 -3.17 1.30 5.76
CA PHE A 130 -2.43 2.45 6.25
C PHE A 130 -3.30 3.18 7.28
N LEU A 131 -2.80 3.26 8.51
CA LEU A 131 -3.44 4.01 9.59
C LEU A 131 -2.90 5.44 9.56
N ILE A 132 -3.80 6.41 9.42
CA ILE A 132 -3.45 7.83 9.51
C ILE A 132 -3.43 8.19 10.99
N PRO A 133 -2.28 8.60 11.56
CA PRO A 133 -2.24 9.09 12.93
C PRO A 133 -3.21 10.27 13.08
N SER A 134 -3.93 10.32 14.20
CA SER A 134 -4.83 11.42 14.53
C SER A 134 -4.03 12.70 14.83
N TRP A 135 -3.58 13.40 13.78
CA TRP A 135 -2.97 14.72 13.92
C TRP A 135 -4.03 15.78 14.32
N PHE A 136 -5.27 15.57 13.90
CA PHE A 136 -6.39 16.44 14.21
C PHE A 136 -7.15 15.87 15.41
N GLY A 137 -6.93 16.48 16.58
CA GLY A 137 -7.48 16.02 17.86
C GLY A 137 -8.99 16.20 17.97
N ASP A 138 -9.75 15.27 17.38
CA ASP A 138 -11.17 15.08 17.69
C ASP A 138 -11.37 13.77 18.46
N GLU A 139 -11.98 13.88 19.64
CA GLU A 139 -12.20 12.82 20.65
C GLU A 139 -13.38 11.87 20.34
N THR A 140 -13.86 11.80 19.10
CA THR A 140 -14.93 10.87 18.72
C THR A 140 -14.43 9.86 17.70
N GLN A 141 -13.67 8.88 18.20
CA GLN A 141 -13.40 7.65 17.45
C GLN A 141 -14.68 6.80 17.43
N GLU A 142 -15.60 7.11 16.52
CA GLU A 142 -16.48 6.06 16.01
C GLU A 142 -15.60 4.95 15.44
N PRO A 143 -15.94 3.66 15.66
CA PRO A 143 -15.15 2.54 15.16
C PRO A 143 -14.90 2.77 13.68
N THR A 144 -13.62 2.94 13.32
CA THR A 144 -13.15 3.37 12.00
C THR A 144 -13.98 2.71 10.92
N ASN A 145 -14.90 3.52 10.39
CA ASN A 145 -15.89 3.14 9.41
C ASN A 145 -15.19 2.41 8.27
N CYS A 146 -15.78 1.34 7.76
CA CYS A 146 -15.17 0.49 6.73
C CYS A 146 -14.58 1.33 5.60
N ASN A 147 -13.44 0.88 5.06
CA ASN A 147 -12.90 1.45 3.81
C ASN A 147 -14.04 1.49 2.78
N PRO A 148 -14.40 2.68 2.26
CA PRO A 148 -15.60 2.82 1.44
C PRO A 148 -15.47 2.14 0.08
N PHE A 149 -14.25 1.81 -0.35
CA PHE A 149 -14.01 1.07 -1.58
C PHE A 149 -14.17 -0.43 -1.36
N PRO A 150 -14.89 -1.15 -2.25
CA PRO A 150 -14.97 -2.59 -2.17
C PRO A 150 -13.60 -3.20 -2.37
N LEU A 151 -13.23 -4.08 -1.45
CA LEU A 151 -11.99 -4.83 -1.51
C LEU A 151 -12.24 -6.16 -2.26
N PRO A 152 -11.39 -6.54 -3.22
CA PRO A 152 -11.48 -7.85 -3.87
C PRO A 152 -11.34 -8.98 -2.84
N GLU A 153 -12.03 -10.10 -3.09
CA GLU A 153 -12.07 -11.25 -2.18
C GLU A 153 -10.68 -11.79 -1.84
N THR A 154 -9.76 -11.79 -2.80
CA THR A 154 -8.37 -12.21 -2.59
C THR A 154 -7.74 -11.41 -1.45
N TYR A 155 -7.67 -10.08 -1.58
CA TYR A 155 -7.14 -9.20 -0.52
C TYR A 155 -7.95 -9.27 0.78
N GLY A 156 -9.27 -9.51 0.70
CA GLY A 156 -10.15 -9.66 1.86
C GLY A 156 -9.78 -10.87 2.71
N THR A 157 -9.60 -12.03 2.08
CA THR A 157 -9.21 -13.26 2.79
C THR A 157 -7.87 -13.13 3.50
N PHE A 158 -6.87 -12.50 2.86
CA PHE A 158 -5.57 -12.25 3.48
C PHE A 158 -5.65 -11.24 4.63
N GLN A 159 -6.46 -10.18 4.51
CA GLN A 159 -6.72 -9.28 5.63
C GLN A 159 -7.41 -9.99 6.79
N SER A 160 -8.44 -10.80 6.54
CA SER A 160 -9.11 -11.58 7.58
C SER A 160 -8.16 -12.56 8.27
N LYS A 161 -7.27 -13.22 7.50
CA LYS A 161 -6.22 -14.09 8.05
C LYS A 161 -5.26 -13.30 8.95
N LYS A 162 -4.86 -12.09 8.54
CA LYS A 162 -4.00 -11.20 9.33
C LYS A 162 -4.70 -10.75 10.62
N ILE A 163 -5.95 -10.33 10.53
CA ILE A 163 -6.78 -9.95 11.70
C ILE A 163 -6.95 -11.12 12.66
N TYR A 164 -7.27 -12.31 12.15
CA TYR A 164 -7.39 -13.52 12.97
C TYR A 164 -6.06 -13.85 13.65
N SER A 165 -4.93 -13.79 12.93
CA SER A 165 -3.61 -14.03 13.51
C SER A 165 -3.27 -13.00 14.60
N HIS A 166 -3.68 -11.74 14.43
CA HIS A 166 -3.51 -10.69 15.42
C HIS A 166 -4.34 -10.97 16.67
N SER A 167 -5.63 -11.32 16.50
CA SER A 167 -6.52 -11.70 17.61
C SER A 167 -5.97 -12.92 18.36
N ALA A 168 -5.50 -13.94 17.65
CA ALA A 168 -4.90 -15.12 18.28
C ALA A 168 -3.64 -14.76 19.09
N LEU A 169 -2.82 -13.81 18.62
CA LEU A 169 -1.69 -13.29 19.38
C LEU A 169 -2.13 -12.50 20.62
N GLU A 170 -3.18 -11.70 20.53
CA GLU A 170 -3.76 -10.99 21.68
C GLU A 170 -4.29 -11.97 22.74
N ASP A 171 -4.96 -13.05 22.32
CA ASP A 171 -5.44 -14.10 23.20
C ASP A 171 -4.28 -14.83 23.89
N ILE A 172 -3.20 -15.13 23.15
CA ILE A 172 -1.97 -15.72 23.72
C ILE A 172 -1.35 -14.75 24.73
N GLN A 173 -1.22 -13.46 24.39
CA GLN A 173 -0.68 -12.45 25.29
C GLN A 173 -1.52 -12.32 26.57
N LYS A 174 -2.85 -12.30 26.43
CA LYS A 174 -3.78 -12.27 27.57
C LYS A 174 -3.62 -13.50 28.44
N THR A 175 -3.57 -14.68 27.84
CA THR A 175 -3.33 -15.95 28.55
C THR A 175 -2.01 -15.92 29.33
N ILE A 176 -0.92 -15.43 28.72
CA ILE A 176 0.37 -15.28 29.39
C ILE A 176 0.30 -14.29 30.56
N ARG A 177 -0.47 -13.20 30.43
CA ARG A 177 -0.66 -12.22 31.52
C ARG A 177 -1.50 -12.77 32.67
N GLU A 178 -2.49 -13.59 32.38
CA GLU A 178 -3.38 -14.21 33.38
C GLU A 178 -2.70 -15.37 34.12
N LEU A 179 -1.73 -16.03 33.48
CA LEU A 179 -0.89 -17.02 34.14
C LEU A 179 -0.04 -16.34 35.23
N GLN A 180 -0.34 -16.65 36.49
CA GLN A 180 0.48 -16.30 37.65
C GLN A 180 1.78 -17.14 37.63
N LEU A 181 2.70 -16.80 36.74
CA LEU A 181 4.01 -17.44 36.63
C LEU A 181 4.92 -16.92 37.75
N ASP A 182 5.69 -17.82 38.36
CA ASP A 182 6.78 -17.43 39.26
C ASP A 182 7.91 -16.74 38.47
N GLU A 183 8.74 -15.98 39.18
CA GLU A 183 9.82 -15.18 38.59
C GLU A 183 10.89 -16.00 37.86
N ASN A 184 11.06 -17.28 38.19
CA ASN A 184 11.98 -18.15 37.45
C ASN A 184 11.36 -18.54 36.10
N ARG A 185 10.10 -18.98 36.09
CA ARG A 185 9.39 -19.34 34.84
C ARG A 185 9.19 -18.16 33.90
N LYS A 186 8.99 -16.94 34.43
CA LYS A 186 8.96 -15.71 33.61
C LYS A 186 10.30 -15.46 32.92
N ARG A 187 11.42 -15.62 33.64
CA ARG A 187 12.77 -15.48 33.08
C ARG A 187 13.06 -16.53 32.02
N ASP A 188 12.66 -17.78 32.25
CA ASP A 188 12.85 -18.86 31.28
C ASP A 188 12.04 -18.60 29.98
N LEU A 189 10.77 -18.18 30.12
CA LEU A 189 9.93 -17.81 28.99
C LEU A 189 10.50 -16.62 28.21
N ALA A 190 10.93 -15.56 28.90
CA ALA A 190 11.52 -14.39 28.26
C ALA A 190 12.82 -14.74 27.51
N THR A 191 13.64 -15.64 28.06
CA THR A 191 14.88 -16.11 27.43
C THR A 191 14.58 -16.91 26.17
N ALA A 192 13.60 -17.83 26.23
CA ALA A 192 13.19 -18.62 25.07
C ALA A 192 12.59 -17.74 23.96
N LEU A 193 11.75 -16.76 24.30
CA LEU A 193 11.20 -15.79 23.35
C LEU A 193 12.32 -14.94 22.72
N HIS A 194 13.27 -14.44 23.51
CA HIS A 194 14.40 -13.67 22.98
C HIS A 194 15.25 -14.49 22.00
N ALA A 195 15.51 -15.77 22.30
CA ALA A 195 16.27 -16.64 21.42
C ALA A 195 15.53 -16.84 20.08
N GLN A 196 14.24 -17.19 20.13
CA GLN A 196 13.42 -17.38 18.93
C GLN A 196 13.28 -16.10 18.10
N PHE A 197 13.09 -14.95 18.76
CA PHE A 197 13.02 -13.66 18.09
C PHE A 197 14.34 -13.30 17.41
N LYS A 198 15.47 -13.55 18.08
CA LYS A 198 16.81 -13.36 17.51
C LYS A 198 17.01 -14.23 16.28
N ASP A 199 16.68 -15.52 16.35
CA ASP A 199 16.80 -16.44 15.22
C ASP A 199 15.92 -16.01 14.04
N TRP A 200 14.70 -15.56 14.32
CA TRP A 200 13.80 -14.99 13.33
C TRP A 200 14.36 -13.71 12.69
N LEU A 201 14.98 -12.80 13.46
CA LEU A 201 15.63 -11.59 12.92
C LEU A 201 16.78 -11.93 11.96
N TYR A 202 17.57 -12.96 12.26
CA TYR A 202 18.63 -13.42 11.36
C TYR A 202 18.08 -14.08 10.11
N ALA A 203 17.09 -14.97 10.24
CA ALA A 203 16.50 -15.67 9.11
C ALA A 203 15.74 -14.74 8.16
N SER A 204 15.07 -13.72 8.69
CA SER A 204 14.30 -12.74 7.91
C SER A 204 15.14 -11.59 7.34
N GLY A 205 16.41 -11.46 7.73
CA GLY A 205 17.28 -10.35 7.33
C GLY A 205 16.94 -9.00 8.01
N ASN A 206 16.03 -8.99 8.98
CA ASN A 206 15.57 -7.79 9.69
C ASN A 206 16.49 -7.34 10.83
N ILE A 207 17.62 -8.02 11.06
CA ILE A 207 18.59 -7.70 12.13
C ILE A 207 18.98 -6.21 12.17
N ARG A 208 18.98 -5.52 11.03
CA ARG A 208 19.31 -4.08 10.94
C ARG A 208 18.26 -3.17 11.60
N GLN A 209 17.02 -3.62 11.76
CA GLN A 209 15.95 -2.86 12.41
C GLN A 209 16.15 -2.77 13.93
N GLN A 210 16.95 -3.66 14.52
CA GLN A 210 17.26 -3.62 15.94
C GLN A 210 18.10 -2.38 16.31
N TYR A 211 18.95 -1.89 15.40
CA TYR A 211 19.72 -0.66 15.63
C TYR A 211 18.84 0.60 15.69
N CYS A 212 17.67 0.57 15.04
CA CYS A 212 16.71 1.68 15.11
C CYS A 212 16.00 1.77 16.48
N LEU A 213 15.97 0.69 17.25
CA LEU A 213 15.32 0.63 18.58
C LEU A 213 16.27 1.02 19.73
N GLN A 214 17.59 1.14 19.46
CA GLN A 214 18.60 1.52 20.44
C GLN A 214 19.05 2.99 20.30
N GLY A 215 18.35 3.77 19.48
CA GLY A 215 18.70 5.14 19.11
C GLY A 215 18.01 6.25 19.89
N ASP A 216 17.28 5.94 20.97
CA ASP A 216 16.71 6.90 21.93
C ASP A 216 17.41 6.81 23.29
#